data_AF-A0ABD3A2C1-F1
#
_entry.id   AF-A0ABD3A2C1-F1
#
_cell.length_a   1.000
_cell.length_b   1.000
_cell.length_c   1.000
_cell.angle_alpha   90.00
_cell.angle_beta   90.00
_cell.angle_gamma   90.00
#
_symmetry.space_group_name_H-M   'P 1'
#
loop_
_entity.id
_entity.type
_entity.pdbx_description
1 polymer ?
#
loop_
_entity_poly.entity_id
_entity_poly.type
_entity_poly.pdbx_seq_one_letter_code
_entity_poly.pdbx_strand_id
1 'polypeptide(L)'
;MLAFLAIAQEAYSARTTIITTVEEGDVNQWWPWPWSRPQQQRCQQQIQQQYQQLRHCQQYLSPGRHFETEIMMINQEQPQQQQHLQQCCQALWNVEQQCQCEAVKEAVRQLQQQQGSWEGQGQQMQQVIQKARYLPQQCNLGFQQCQIS
;
A
#
# COMPACT_ATOMS: atom_id res chain seq x y z
N MET A 1 -50.07 59.76 3.81
CA MET A 1 -49.01 59.00 3.11
C MET A 1 -48.68 57.81 3.99
N LEU A 2 -49.04 56.58 3.58
CA LEU A 2 -48.81 55.35 4.35
C LEU A 2 -47.54 54.67 3.82
N ALA A 3 -46.55 54.46 4.68
CA ALA A 3 -45.31 53.77 4.35
C ALA A 3 -45.42 52.29 4.77
N PHE A 4 -45.29 51.38 3.81
CA PHE A 4 -45.21 49.94 4.06
C PHE A 4 -43.74 49.51 4.07
N LEU A 5 -43.28 48.99 5.22
CA LEU A 5 -41.96 48.35 5.34
C LEU A 5 -42.14 46.84 5.11
N ALA A 6 -41.56 46.32 4.03
CA ALA A 6 -41.48 44.89 3.78
C ALA A 6 -40.22 44.34 4.43
N ILE A 7 -40.39 43.42 5.39
CA ILE A 7 -39.30 42.65 6.00
C ILE A 7 -39.23 41.29 5.31
N ALA A 8 -38.14 41.03 4.59
CA ALA A 8 -37.83 39.71 4.06
C ALA A 8 -37.29 38.83 5.20
N GLN A 9 -37.80 37.61 5.30
CA GLN A 9 -37.38 36.61 6.27
C GLN A 9 -36.67 35.47 5.54
N GLU A 10 -35.36 35.37 5.70
CA GLU A 10 -34.53 34.27 5.21
C GLU A 10 -34.66 33.10 6.21
N ALA A 11 -35.44 32.08 5.85
CA ALA A 11 -35.52 30.86 6.65
C ALA A 11 -34.28 30.00 6.36
N TYR A 12 -33.25 30.10 7.21
CA TYR A 12 -32.08 29.23 7.16
C TYR A 12 -32.49 27.79 7.53
N SER A 13 -32.46 26.88 6.55
CA SER A 13 -32.65 25.45 6.78
C SER A 13 -31.38 24.87 7.42
N ALA A 14 -31.37 24.72 8.74
CA ALA A 14 -30.31 24.01 9.44
C ALA A 14 -30.42 22.51 9.11
N ARG A 15 -29.51 22.01 8.26
CA ARG A 15 -29.34 20.57 8.05
C ARG A 15 -28.62 19.98 9.25
N THR A 16 -29.35 19.32 10.14
CA THR A 16 -28.77 18.53 11.23
C THR A 16 -28.28 17.20 10.65
N THR A 17 -26.98 17.10 10.43
CA THR A 17 -26.34 15.81 10.11
C THR A 17 -26.16 15.04 11.41
N ILE A 18 -26.97 14.00 11.59
CA ILE A 18 -26.83 13.07 12.72
C ILE A 18 -25.58 12.21 12.45
N ILE A 19 -24.52 12.42 13.21
CA ILE A 19 -23.32 11.58 13.17
C ILE A 19 -23.61 10.37 14.05
N THR A 20 -23.89 9.23 13.44
CA THR A 20 -23.98 7.96 14.18
C THR A 20 -22.56 7.51 14.53
N THR A 21 -22.16 7.73 15.78
CA THR A 21 -20.96 7.11 16.37
C THR A 21 -21.23 5.62 16.53
N VAL A 22 -20.59 4.80 15.71
CA VAL A 22 -20.61 3.34 15.89
C VAL A 22 -19.58 3.02 16.98
N GLU A 23 -20.01 2.37 18.04
CA GLU A 23 -19.12 1.89 19.11
C GLU A 23 -18.10 0.92 18.51
N GLU A 24 -16.81 1.29 18.57
CA GLU A 24 -15.68 0.45 18.18
C GLU A 24 -15.50 -0.66 19.24
N GLY A 25 -16.19 -1.77 19.01
CA GLY A 25 -15.86 -3.03 19.64
C GLY A 25 -14.51 -3.54 19.11
N ASP A 26 -13.57 -3.70 20.03
CA ASP A 26 -12.25 -4.31 19.88
C ASP A 26 -12.37 -5.69 19.19
N VAL A 27 -11.93 -5.80 17.93
CA VAL A 27 -11.79 -7.10 17.26
C VAL A 27 -10.40 -7.17 16.63
N ASN A 28 -9.48 -7.76 17.41
CA ASN A 28 -8.26 -8.36 16.91
C ASN A 28 -8.63 -9.43 15.85
N GLN A 29 -8.62 -9.09 14.57
CA GLN A 29 -8.94 -10.04 13.49
C GLN A 29 -7.99 -9.86 12.30
N TRP A 30 -7.05 -10.79 12.20
CA TRP A 30 -6.21 -11.01 11.04
C TRP A 30 -7.08 -11.21 9.77
N TRP A 31 -6.65 -10.58 8.68
CA TRP A 31 -7.26 -10.44 7.34
C TRP A 31 -7.80 -11.77 6.73
N PRO A 32 -8.89 -11.80 5.91
CA PRO A 32 -9.41 -10.72 5.08
C PRO A 32 -10.91 -10.37 5.27
N TRP A 33 -11.18 -9.12 5.65
CA TRP A 33 -12.49 -8.47 5.50
C TRP A 33 -12.40 -7.32 4.48
N PRO A 34 -13.50 -6.87 3.84
CA PRO A 34 -13.44 -5.73 2.92
C PRO A 34 -13.06 -4.44 3.66
N TRP A 35 -12.01 -3.76 3.21
CA TRP A 35 -11.61 -2.45 3.74
C TRP A 35 -12.75 -1.43 3.60
N SER A 36 -12.96 -0.61 4.63
CA SER A 36 -13.83 0.56 4.51
C SER A 36 -13.15 1.65 3.65
N ARG A 37 -13.95 2.49 2.97
CA ARG A 37 -13.42 3.61 2.15
C ARG A 37 -12.45 4.52 2.92
N PRO A 38 -12.72 4.92 4.19
CA PRO A 38 -11.78 5.76 4.95
C PRO A 38 -10.44 5.05 5.22
N GLN A 39 -10.49 3.74 5.48
CA GLN A 39 -9.29 2.94 5.74
C GLN A 39 -8.42 2.83 4.48
N GLN A 40 -9.06 2.62 3.32
CA GLN A 40 -8.37 2.59 2.03
C GLN A 40 -7.70 3.94 1.72
N GLN A 41 -8.41 5.05 1.92
CA GLN A 41 -7.87 6.40 1.71
C GLN A 41 -6.66 6.69 2.61
N ARG A 42 -6.71 6.26 3.87
CA ARG A 42 -5.60 6.39 4.81
C ARG A 42 -4.36 5.64 4.33
N CYS A 43 -4.51 4.39 3.89
CA CYS A 43 -3.37 3.64 3.34
C CYS A 43 -2.82 4.29 2.08
N GLN A 44 -3.68 4.70 1.15
CA GLN A 44 -3.24 5.40 -0.06
C GLN A 44 -2.43 6.66 0.29
N GLN A 45 -2.87 7.43 1.29
CA GLN A 45 -2.16 8.62 1.73
C GLN A 45 -0.77 8.28 2.31
N GLN A 46 -0.66 7.27 3.17
CA GLN A 46 0.62 6.85 3.75
C GLN A 46 1.56 6.27 2.71
N ILE A 47 1.05 5.45 1.80
CA ILE A 47 1.80 4.89 0.67
C ILE A 47 2.31 6.03 -0.23
N GLN A 48 1.49 7.04 -0.50
CA GLN A 48 1.88 8.21 -1.28
C GLN A 48 2.98 9.03 -0.58
N GLN A 49 2.93 9.16 0.75
CA GLN A 49 4.00 9.81 1.52
C GLN A 49 5.32 9.03 1.42
N GLN A 50 5.23 7.70 1.38
CA GLN A 50 6.37 6.79 1.29
C GLN A 50 6.83 6.51 -0.16
N TYR A 51 6.18 7.11 -1.16
CA TYR A 51 6.38 6.80 -2.58
C TYR A 51 7.85 6.81 -3.03
N GLN A 52 8.63 7.80 -2.58
CA GLN A 52 10.05 7.88 -2.96
C GLN A 52 10.88 6.73 -2.39
N GLN A 53 10.58 6.31 -1.15
CA GLN A 53 11.29 5.21 -0.48
C GLN A 53 10.86 3.85 -1.03
N LEU A 54 9.61 3.72 -1.49
CA LEU A 54 9.11 2.51 -2.16
C LEU A 54 9.82 2.23 -3.50
N ARG A 55 10.56 3.18 -4.07
CA ARG A 55 11.46 2.89 -5.21
C ARG A 55 12.51 1.84 -4.88
N HIS A 56 12.96 1.75 -3.63
CA HIS A 56 13.88 0.69 -3.23
C HIS A 56 13.22 -0.68 -3.24
N CYS A 57 11.91 -0.76 -2.98
CA CYS A 57 11.14 -1.98 -3.20
C CYS A 57 11.11 -2.34 -4.68
N GLN A 58 10.89 -1.38 -5.59
CA GLN A 58 10.92 -1.64 -7.04
C GLN A 58 12.29 -2.16 -7.49
N GLN A 59 13.38 -1.55 -7.02
CA GLN A 59 14.75 -1.97 -7.33
C GLN A 59 15.05 -3.37 -6.79
N TYR A 60 14.63 -3.66 -5.55
CA TYR A 60 14.74 -5.00 -5.00
C TYR A 60 13.91 -6.01 -5.79
N LEU A 61 12.65 -5.71 -6.09
CA LEU A 61 11.72 -6.58 -6.79
C LEU A 61 12.08 -6.80 -8.26
N SER A 62 12.84 -5.89 -8.87
CA SER A 62 13.21 -5.99 -10.27
C SER A 62 13.88 -7.34 -10.58
N PRO A 63 13.52 -7.97 -11.72
CA PRO A 63 14.08 -9.26 -12.09
C PRO A 63 15.59 -9.10 -12.34
N GLY A 64 16.40 -9.83 -11.56
CA GLY A 64 17.85 -9.91 -11.77
C GLY A 64 18.20 -10.91 -12.89
N ARG A 65 19.45 -10.88 -13.37
CA ARG A 65 19.94 -11.84 -14.39
C ARG A 65 20.13 -13.28 -13.88
N HIS A 66 20.02 -13.54 -12.57
CA HIS A 66 20.45 -14.80 -11.94
C HIS A 66 19.50 -15.32 -10.82
N PHE A 67 18.19 -15.26 -11.01
CA PHE A 67 17.23 -15.62 -9.94
C PHE A 67 16.92 -17.13 -9.82
N GLU A 68 17.37 -17.98 -10.75
CA GLU A 68 16.92 -19.38 -10.80
C GLU A 68 17.31 -20.24 -9.59
N THR A 69 18.22 -19.75 -8.73
CA THR A 69 18.79 -20.55 -7.62
C THR A 69 18.60 -19.92 -6.23
N GLU A 70 18.10 -18.69 -6.12
CA GLU A 70 18.37 -17.86 -4.93
C GLU A 70 17.27 -17.85 -3.85
N ILE A 71 16.04 -18.31 -4.14
CA ILE A 71 14.98 -18.36 -3.10
C ILE A 71 15.35 -19.33 -1.95
N MET A 72 16.27 -20.27 -2.17
CA MET A 72 16.81 -21.15 -1.13
C MET A 72 18.20 -20.74 -0.60
N MET A 73 18.78 -19.63 -1.07
CA MET A 73 20.12 -19.19 -0.67
C MET A 73 20.07 -17.75 -0.12
N ILE A 74 19.78 -17.63 1.17
CA ILE A 74 19.76 -16.38 1.94
C ILE A 74 21.14 -15.66 1.99
N ASN A 75 22.18 -16.15 1.30
CA ASN A 75 23.58 -15.78 1.60
C ASN A 75 24.43 -15.23 0.44
N GLN A 76 23.89 -14.95 -0.75
CA GLN A 76 24.69 -14.35 -1.85
C GLN A 76 24.02 -13.18 -2.60
N GLU A 77 23.10 -12.46 -1.94
CA GLU A 77 22.56 -11.22 -2.52
C GLU A 77 23.71 -10.22 -2.75
N GLN A 78 23.81 -9.63 -3.95
CA GLN A 78 24.78 -8.57 -4.21
C GLN A 78 24.61 -7.43 -3.19
N PRO A 79 25.69 -6.81 -2.69
CA PRO A 79 25.62 -5.77 -1.66
C PRO A 79 24.61 -4.65 -1.96
N GLN A 80 24.44 -4.32 -3.26
CA GLN A 80 23.49 -3.33 -3.73
C GLN A 80 22.02 -3.78 -3.63
N GLN A 81 21.70 -5.05 -3.90
CA GLN A 81 20.34 -5.57 -3.69
C GLN A 81 19.98 -5.59 -2.22
N GLN A 82 20.93 -5.96 -1.35
CA GLN A 82 20.69 -5.97 0.09
C GLN A 82 20.43 -4.56 0.65
N GLN A 83 21.12 -3.54 0.12
CA GLN A 83 20.84 -2.14 0.46
C GLN A 83 19.41 -1.73 0.06
N HIS A 84 18.97 -2.09 -1.14
CA HIS A 84 17.60 -1.81 -1.60
C HIS A 84 16.55 -2.58 -0.78
N LEU A 85 16.84 -3.82 -0.37
CA LEU A 85 15.98 -4.57 0.53
C LEU A 85 15.83 -3.86 1.88
N GLN A 86 16.94 -3.45 2.51
CA GLN A 86 16.90 -2.75 3.80
C GLN A 86 16.09 -1.45 3.73
N GLN A 87 16.32 -0.63 2.69
CA GLN A 87 15.58 0.61 2.49
C GLN A 87 14.11 0.36 2.15
N CYS A 88 13.81 -0.69 1.38
CA CYS A 88 12.42 -1.13 1.16
C CYS A 88 11.74 -1.52 2.47
N CYS A 89 12.38 -2.34 3.31
CA CYS A 89 11.83 -2.73 4.59
C CYS A 89 11.56 -1.50 5.47
N GLN A 90 12.48 -0.54 5.54
CA GLN A 90 12.26 0.72 6.25
C GLN A 90 11.05 1.48 5.72
N ALA A 91 10.87 1.51 4.39
CA ALA A 91 9.71 2.16 3.78
C ALA A 91 8.39 1.49 4.20
N LEU A 92 8.36 0.16 4.25
CA LEU A 92 7.21 -0.64 4.67
C LEU A 92 6.92 -0.53 6.17
N TRP A 93 7.94 -0.40 7.01
CA TRP A 93 7.77 -0.16 8.45
C TRP A 93 7.14 1.19 8.79
N ASN A 94 7.32 2.18 7.91
CA ASN A 94 6.78 3.52 8.07
C ASN A 94 5.31 3.66 7.59
N VAL A 95 4.71 2.60 7.05
CA VAL A 95 3.25 2.55 6.85
C VAL A 95 2.61 1.72 7.96
N GLU A 96 1.36 2.03 8.31
CA GLU A 96 0.62 1.26 9.30
C GLU A 96 0.58 -0.23 8.91
N GLN A 97 0.64 -1.12 9.90
CA GLN A 97 0.72 -2.57 9.71
C GLN A 97 -0.36 -3.09 8.75
N GLN A 98 -1.59 -2.60 8.89
CA GLN A 98 -2.70 -2.93 7.98
C GLN A 98 -2.39 -2.56 6.52
N CYS A 99 -1.70 -1.44 6.27
CA CYS A 99 -1.38 -0.92 4.94
C CYS A 99 -0.15 -1.56 4.29
N GLN A 100 0.64 -2.34 5.03
CA GLN A 100 1.93 -2.86 4.56
C GLN A 100 1.80 -3.75 3.32
N CYS A 101 0.82 -4.65 3.26
CA CYS A 101 0.62 -5.48 2.06
C CYS A 101 0.11 -4.65 0.86
N GLU A 102 -0.70 -3.61 1.09
CA GLU A 102 -1.06 -2.66 0.02
C GLU A 102 0.15 -1.86 -0.48
N ALA A 103 1.08 -1.49 0.40
CA ALA A 103 2.34 -0.85 0.00
C ALA A 103 3.22 -1.78 -0.85
N VAL A 104 3.29 -3.08 -0.52
CA VAL A 104 3.99 -4.09 -1.33
C VAL A 104 3.34 -4.23 -2.71
N LYS A 105 2.01 -4.34 -2.78
CA LYS A 105 1.27 -4.41 -4.05
C LYS A 105 1.49 -3.15 -4.91
N GLU A 106 1.55 -1.99 -4.27
CA GLU A 106 1.80 -0.73 -4.96
C GLU A 106 3.21 -0.67 -5.54
N ALA A 107 4.22 -1.17 -4.83
CA ALA A 107 5.58 -1.28 -5.38
C ALA A 107 5.63 -2.19 -6.64
N VAL A 108 4.87 -3.30 -6.64
CA VAL A 108 4.73 -4.16 -7.83
C VAL A 108 4.04 -3.41 -8.98
N ARG A 109 2.93 -2.72 -8.72
CA ARG A 109 2.23 -1.93 -9.75
C ARG A 109 3.13 -0.84 -10.36
N GLN A 110 3.89 -0.13 -9.54
CA GLN A 110 4.80 0.90 -10.02
C GLN A 110 5.93 0.31 -10.87
N LEU A 111 6.48 -0.84 -10.48
CA LEU A 111 7.46 -1.56 -11.27
C LEU A 111 6.87 -2.00 -12.63
N GLN A 112 5.62 -2.49 -12.63
CA GLN A 112 4.93 -2.87 -13.85
C GLN A 112 4.78 -1.69 -14.81
N GLN A 113 4.39 -0.52 -14.30
CA GLN A 113 4.25 0.70 -15.08
C GLN A 113 5.59 1.18 -15.66
N GLN A 114 6.70 0.98 -14.95
CA GLN A 114 8.03 1.39 -15.40
C GLN A 114 8.60 0.49 -16.50
N GLN A 115 8.35 -0.82 -16.44
CA GLN A 115 8.87 -1.78 -17.42
C GLN A 115 8.01 -1.87 -18.70
N GLY A 116 6.83 -1.25 -18.72
CA GLY A 116 5.96 -1.22 -19.89
C GLY A 116 5.23 -2.55 -20.11
N SER A 117 5.24 -3.05 -21.35
CA SER A 117 4.56 -4.31 -21.68
C SER A 117 5.35 -5.51 -21.18
N TRP A 118 4.69 -6.33 -20.35
CA TRP A 118 5.20 -7.63 -19.87
C TRP A 118 4.87 -8.79 -20.82
N GLU A 119 4.36 -8.47 -22.02
CA GLU A 119 4.01 -9.46 -23.03
C GLU A 119 5.28 -10.23 -23.45
N GLY A 120 5.29 -11.54 -23.22
CA GLY A 120 6.46 -12.40 -23.44
C GLY A 120 7.46 -12.48 -22.27
N GLN A 121 7.25 -11.75 -21.17
CA GLN A 121 8.14 -11.73 -19.98
C GLN A 121 7.57 -12.50 -18.79
N GLY A 122 6.76 -13.54 -19.02
CA GLY A 122 6.05 -14.27 -17.98
C GLY A 122 6.95 -14.80 -16.85
N GLN A 123 8.15 -15.27 -17.18
CA GLN A 123 9.13 -15.71 -16.18
C GLN A 123 9.61 -14.55 -15.29
N GLN A 124 9.93 -13.40 -15.87
CA GLN A 124 10.38 -12.23 -15.11
C GLN A 124 9.28 -11.70 -14.19
N MET A 125 8.04 -11.65 -14.67
CA MET A 125 6.89 -11.28 -13.85
C MET A 125 6.70 -12.26 -12.67
N GLN A 126 6.86 -13.56 -12.93
CA GLN A 126 6.74 -14.57 -11.87
C GLN A 126 7.81 -14.37 -10.78
N GLN A 127 9.03 -13.94 -11.15
CA GLN A 127 10.08 -13.61 -10.18
C GLN A 127 9.68 -12.41 -9.31
N VAL A 128 9.19 -11.34 -9.93
CA VAL A 128 8.69 -10.15 -9.21
C VAL A 128 7.61 -10.54 -8.20
N ILE A 129 6.63 -11.35 -8.63
CA ILE A 129 5.54 -11.83 -7.79
C ILE A 129 6.07 -12.66 -6.61
N GLN A 130 7.03 -13.55 -6.84
CA GLN A 130 7.61 -14.37 -5.77
C GLN A 130 8.37 -13.52 -4.76
N LYS A 131 9.22 -12.58 -5.19
CA LYS A 131 9.93 -11.67 -4.27
C LYS A 131 8.94 -10.84 -3.46
N ALA A 132 7.90 -10.29 -4.08
CA ALA A 132 6.87 -9.52 -3.41
C ALA A 132 6.05 -10.34 -2.41
N ARG A 133 5.79 -11.61 -2.71
CA ARG A 133 5.07 -12.54 -1.82
C ARG A 133 5.82 -12.77 -0.50
N TYR A 134 7.15 -12.89 -0.54
CA TYR A 134 8.00 -13.18 0.62
C TYR A 134 8.64 -11.95 1.28
N LEU A 135 8.48 -10.77 0.69
CA LEU A 135 8.95 -9.50 1.25
C LEU A 135 8.54 -9.30 2.73
N PRO A 136 7.30 -9.64 3.16
CA PRO A 136 6.92 -9.54 4.57
C PRO A 136 7.79 -10.37 5.51
N GLN A 137 8.13 -11.60 5.11
CA GLN A 137 9.02 -12.46 5.87
C GLN A 137 10.45 -11.89 5.91
N GLN A 138 10.97 -11.40 4.78
CA GLN A 138 12.33 -10.83 4.70
C GLN A 138 12.48 -9.54 5.53
N CYS A 139 11.42 -8.75 5.62
CA CYS A 139 11.38 -7.52 6.41
C CYS A 139 10.91 -7.71 7.86
N ASN A 140 10.60 -8.94 8.27
CA ASN A 140 10.01 -9.28 9.58
C ASN A 140 8.71 -8.49 9.88
N LEU A 141 7.87 -8.27 8.87
CA LEU A 141 6.57 -7.65 9.06
C LEU A 141 5.65 -8.57 9.88
N GLY A 142 4.60 -8.01 10.46
CA GLY A 142 3.68 -8.77 11.31
C GLY A 142 2.81 -9.80 10.59
N PHE A 143 3.13 -10.17 9.35
CA PHE A 143 2.50 -11.21 8.55
C PHE A 143 3.53 -11.86 7.62
N GLN A 144 3.29 -13.11 7.23
CA GLN A 144 4.30 -13.93 6.53
C GLN A 144 4.29 -13.76 5.01
N GLN A 145 3.12 -13.53 4.41
CA GLN A 145 2.99 -13.45 2.94
C GLN A 145 1.96 -12.40 2.52
N CYS A 146 2.24 -11.71 1.41
CA CYS A 146 1.29 -10.82 0.74
C CYS A 146 0.82 -11.48 -0.57
N GLN A 147 -0.50 -11.61 -0.76
CA GLN A 147 -1.05 -12.13 -2.01
C GLN A 147 -0.97 -11.05 -3.09
N ILE A 148 -0.15 -11.32 -4.11
CA ILE A 148 -0.01 -10.47 -5.29
C ILE A 148 -0.90 -11.09 -6.38
N SER A 149 -1.91 -10.34 -6.81
CA SER A 149 -2.93 -10.74 -7.78
C SER A 149 -3.06 -9.69 -8.86
#